data_AF-A0A9C8H8U1-F1
#
_entry.id   AF-A0A9C8H8U1-F1
#
_cell.length_a   1.000
_cell.length_b   1.000
_cell.length_c   1.000
_cell.angle_alpha   90.00
_cell.angle_beta   90.00
_cell.angle_gamma   90.00
#
_symmetry.space_group_name_H-M   'P 1'
#
loop_
_entity.id
_entity.type
_entity.pdbx_description
1 polymer ?
#
loop_
_entity_poly.entity_id
_entity_poly.type
_entity_poly.pdbx_seq_one_letter_code
_entity_poly.pdbx_strand_id
1 'polypeptide(L)'
;ALVPATGPVAPVAQVFMGPGRHLVHYPLRGGELINIVAVEEREIWADEGWNHDDAPENLRRAFADFGAGVPELLARVDHVNLWGLFRHPVAARWYSGPAAILGDAAHPTLPFLAQGANMALEDAWVLAACLERHSDTETAFAAYQAERRPRTIRIVDMASKNARNYHLSSPPLRALAHTALRLGGALAPGGALKRFDWVYAHDVAARYPLTAAPMP
;
A
#
# COMPACT_ATOMS: atom_id res chain seq x y z
N ALA A 1 -13.50 6.89 1.07
CA ALA A 1 -14.44 8.00 1.39
C ALA A 1 -13.65 9.17 1.97
N LEU A 2 -14.18 10.39 1.85
CA LEU A 2 -13.59 11.62 2.42
C LEU A 2 -14.63 12.30 3.30
N VAL A 3 -14.20 12.86 4.43
CA VAL A 3 -15.06 13.65 5.32
C VAL A 3 -14.34 14.90 5.82
N PRO A 4 -15.03 16.03 6.03
CA PRO A 4 -14.43 17.21 6.64
C PRO A 4 -13.93 16.94 8.06
N ALA A 5 -12.80 17.52 8.45
CA ALA A 5 -12.39 17.51 9.85
C ALA A 5 -13.27 18.44 10.69
N THR A 6 -13.54 18.05 11.94
CA THR A 6 -14.34 18.83 12.90
C THR A 6 -13.50 19.60 13.93
N GLY A 7 -12.18 19.59 13.75
CA GLY A 7 -11.22 20.22 14.66
C GLY A 7 -9.79 19.83 14.27
N PRO A 8 -8.80 20.23 15.09
CA PRO A 8 -7.40 19.86 14.86
C PRO A 8 -7.21 18.35 14.80
N VAL A 9 -6.57 17.86 13.74
CA VAL A 9 -6.25 16.44 13.53
C VAL A 9 -4.73 16.27 13.54
N ALA A 10 -4.24 15.35 14.35
CA ALA A 10 -2.82 15.01 14.36
C ALA A 10 -2.38 14.42 13.01
N PRO A 11 -1.18 14.74 12.49
CA PRO A 11 -0.68 14.26 11.20
C PRO A 11 -0.19 12.81 11.27
N VAL A 12 -1.07 11.92 11.70
CA VAL A 12 -0.79 10.49 11.88
C VAL A 12 -1.84 9.66 11.15
N ALA A 13 -1.39 8.54 10.58
CA ALA A 13 -2.30 7.51 10.11
C ALA A 13 -2.71 6.61 11.28
N GLN A 14 -4.00 6.38 11.42
CA GLN A 14 -4.56 5.48 12.42
C GLN A 14 -5.10 4.23 11.72
N VAL A 15 -4.77 3.06 12.25
CA VAL A 15 -5.22 1.76 11.73
C VAL A 15 -6.02 1.04 12.80
N PHE A 16 -7.23 0.64 12.43
CA PHE A 16 -8.17 -0.10 13.26
C PHE A 16 -8.33 -1.50 12.65
N MET A 17 -8.13 -2.55 13.46
CA MET A 17 -8.14 -3.93 12.98
C MET A 17 -9.28 -4.72 13.61
N GLY A 18 -9.98 -5.48 12.79
CA GLY A 18 -11.05 -6.40 13.18
C GLY A 18 -10.95 -7.74 12.43
N PRO A 19 -11.76 -8.74 12.80
CA PRO A 19 -11.76 -10.03 12.11
C PRO A 19 -12.18 -9.86 10.65
N GLY A 20 -11.32 -10.23 9.68
CA GLY A 20 -11.64 -10.13 8.24
C GLY A 20 -11.77 -8.69 7.69
N ARG A 21 -11.49 -7.66 8.50
CA ARG A 21 -11.65 -6.26 8.09
C ARG A 21 -10.71 -5.32 8.81
N HIS A 22 -10.33 -4.23 8.16
CA HIS A 22 -9.59 -3.14 8.80
C HIS A 22 -9.98 -1.79 8.20
N LEU A 23 -9.75 -0.74 8.97
CA LEU A 23 -9.99 0.64 8.55
C LEU A 23 -8.74 1.46 8.82
N VAL A 24 -8.36 2.27 7.85
CA VAL A 24 -7.30 3.25 7.97
C VAL A 24 -7.90 4.62 7.75
N HIS A 25 -7.53 5.58 8.59
CA HIS A 25 -7.77 6.99 8.28
C HIS A 25 -6.55 7.86 8.57
N TYR A 26 -6.45 8.96 7.83
CA TYR A 26 -5.37 9.94 7.97
C TYR A 26 -5.82 11.31 7.46
N PRO A 27 -5.26 12.40 8.00
CA PRO A 27 -5.60 13.74 7.53
C PRO A 27 -5.03 14.01 6.14
N LEU A 28 -5.76 14.81 5.36
CA LEU A 28 -5.35 15.40 4.10
C LEU A 28 -5.49 16.92 4.17
N ARG A 29 -4.87 17.63 3.23
CA ARG A 29 -4.99 19.10 3.07
C ARG A 29 -4.76 19.86 4.38
N GLY A 30 -3.62 19.62 5.03
CA GLY A 30 -3.30 20.30 6.29
C GLY A 30 -4.20 19.96 7.48
N GLY A 31 -5.01 18.90 7.38
CA GLY A 31 -5.95 18.51 8.43
C GLY A 31 -7.38 18.98 8.20
N GLU A 32 -7.70 19.60 7.07
CA GLU A 32 -9.07 20.01 6.72
C GLU A 32 -9.97 18.82 6.34
N LEU A 33 -9.38 17.74 5.81
CA LEU A 33 -10.09 16.53 5.41
C LEU A 33 -9.51 15.31 6.12
N ILE A 34 -10.35 14.30 6.30
CA ILE A 34 -9.95 12.97 6.76
C ILE A 34 -10.22 11.99 5.62
N ASN A 35 -9.18 11.30 5.15
CA ASN A 35 -9.33 10.19 4.23
C ASN A 35 -9.63 8.91 4.99
N ILE A 36 -10.57 8.12 4.47
CA ILE A 36 -11.01 6.85 5.05
C ILE A 36 -10.89 5.78 3.98
N VAL A 37 -10.08 4.76 4.29
CA VAL A 37 -9.92 3.54 3.52
C VAL A 37 -10.37 2.38 4.39
N ALA A 38 -11.43 1.69 3.96
CA ALA A 38 -12.02 0.58 4.67
C ALA A 38 -11.92 -0.67 3.80
N VAL A 39 -11.39 -1.75 4.37
CA VAL A 39 -11.14 -3.01 3.66
C VAL A 39 -11.86 -4.13 4.41
N GLU A 40 -12.65 -4.91 3.68
CA GLU A 40 -13.42 -6.03 4.19
C GLU A 40 -13.24 -7.22 3.24
N GLU A 41 -12.98 -8.41 3.80
CA GLU A 41 -13.03 -9.66 3.04
C GLU A 41 -14.49 -9.99 2.69
N ARG A 42 -14.77 -10.18 1.40
CA ARG A 42 -16.08 -10.56 0.89
C ARG A 42 -15.97 -11.84 0.08
N GLU A 43 -16.98 -12.70 0.20
CA GLU A 43 -17.14 -13.88 -0.66
C GLU A 43 -17.77 -13.51 -2.02
N ILE A 44 -18.50 -12.38 -2.08
CA ILE A 44 -19.16 -11.89 -3.28
C ILE A 44 -18.15 -11.09 -4.10
N TRP A 45 -18.06 -11.41 -5.39
CA TRP A 45 -17.21 -10.72 -6.36
C TRP A 45 -17.59 -9.23 -6.44
N ALA A 46 -16.62 -8.35 -6.28
CA ALA A 46 -16.75 -6.94 -6.66
C ALA A 46 -16.23 -6.80 -8.09
N ASP A 47 -16.95 -6.07 -8.93
CA ASP A 47 -16.50 -5.82 -10.30
C ASP A 47 -15.13 -5.12 -10.32
N GLU A 48 -14.31 -5.46 -11.31
CA GLU A 48 -13.06 -4.73 -11.55
C GLU A 48 -13.37 -3.27 -11.87
N GLY A 49 -12.74 -2.35 -11.14
CA GLY A 49 -12.98 -0.92 -11.26
C GLY A 49 -12.72 -0.20 -9.95
N TRP A 50 -12.30 1.05 -10.04
CA TRP A 50 -11.90 1.88 -8.89
C TRP A 50 -12.93 2.95 -8.52
N ASN A 51 -14.05 3.02 -9.26
CA ASN A 51 -15.04 4.09 -9.17
C ASN A 51 -16.48 3.53 -9.17
N HIS A 52 -16.71 2.41 -8.48
CA HIS A 52 -18.08 1.94 -8.25
C HIS A 52 -18.64 2.67 -7.04
N ASP A 53 -19.85 3.20 -7.14
CA ASP A 53 -20.54 3.75 -5.98
C ASP A 53 -21.08 2.63 -5.09
N ASP A 54 -21.05 2.82 -3.78
CA ASP A 54 -21.72 1.96 -2.80
C ASP A 54 -22.56 2.81 -1.85
N ALA A 55 -23.51 2.20 -1.16
CA ALA A 55 -24.32 2.88 -0.16
C ALA A 55 -23.48 3.11 1.12
N PRO A 56 -23.39 4.34 1.66
CA PRO A 56 -22.70 4.60 2.93
C PRO A 56 -23.16 3.71 4.08
N GLU A 57 -24.43 3.28 4.07
CA GLU A 57 -25.02 2.36 5.04
C GLU A 57 -24.33 0.99 5.04
N ASN A 58 -23.83 0.53 3.90
CA ASN A 58 -23.08 -0.72 3.79
C ASN A 58 -21.75 -0.61 4.55
N LEU A 59 -21.04 0.50 4.35
CA LEU A 59 -19.81 0.82 5.08
C LEU A 59 -20.06 0.93 6.58
N ARG A 60 -21.10 1.67 7.00
CA ARG A 60 -21.44 1.83 8.43
C ARG A 60 -21.76 0.49 9.08
N ARG A 61 -22.53 -0.37 8.41
CA ARG A 61 -22.89 -1.71 8.90
C ARG A 61 -21.68 -2.65 8.98
N ALA A 62 -20.80 -2.62 7.98
CA ALA A 62 -19.60 -3.45 7.94
C ALA A 62 -18.61 -3.14 9.09
N PHE A 63 -18.63 -1.91 9.63
CA PHE A 63 -17.69 -1.46 10.67
C PHE A 63 -18.39 -1.03 11.97
N ALA A 64 -19.65 -1.42 12.19
CA ALA A 64 -20.46 -0.99 13.33
C ALA A 64 -19.91 -1.43 14.69
N ASP A 65 -19.12 -2.51 14.72
CA ASP A 65 -18.51 -3.06 15.93
C ASP A 65 -17.12 -2.45 16.25
N PHE A 66 -16.62 -1.54 15.42
CA PHE A 66 -15.36 -0.86 15.68
C PHE A 66 -15.54 0.20 16.76
N GLY A 67 -14.54 0.32 17.66
CA GLY A 67 -14.53 1.33 18.71
C GLY A 67 -13.75 2.59 18.34
N ALA A 68 -13.43 3.41 19.35
CA ALA A 68 -12.55 4.57 19.25
C ALA A 68 -12.96 5.62 18.19
N GLY A 69 -14.26 5.93 18.12
CA GLY A 69 -14.77 7.02 17.28
C GLY A 69 -15.07 6.62 15.83
N VAL A 70 -14.85 5.36 15.45
CA VAL A 70 -15.07 4.88 14.07
C VAL A 70 -16.54 5.01 13.64
N PRO A 71 -17.55 4.57 14.42
CA PRO A 71 -18.95 4.72 14.04
C PRO A 71 -19.35 6.19 13.83
N GLU A 72 -18.88 7.09 14.70
CA GLU A 72 -19.14 8.53 14.61
C GLU A 72 -18.48 9.15 13.37
N LEU A 73 -17.28 8.71 13.02
CA LEU A 73 -16.59 9.14 11.80
C LEU A 73 -17.35 8.69 10.55
N LEU A 74 -17.78 7.42 10.51
CA LEU A 74 -18.50 6.82 9.39
C LEU A 74 -19.93 7.36 9.23
N ALA A 75 -20.55 7.85 10.30
CA ALA A 75 -21.86 8.51 10.23
C ALA A 75 -21.85 9.77 9.35
N ARG A 76 -20.69 10.40 9.14
CA ARG A 76 -20.51 11.61 8.32
C ARG A 76 -20.12 11.33 6.88
N VAL A 77 -20.01 10.06 6.49
CA VAL A 77 -19.69 9.68 5.12
C VAL A 77 -20.97 9.79 4.30
N ASP A 78 -20.98 10.72 3.34
CA ASP A 78 -22.09 10.89 2.39
C ASP A 78 -21.87 10.11 1.09
N HIS A 79 -20.61 9.93 0.70
CA HIS A 79 -20.21 9.24 -0.53
C HIS A 79 -19.12 8.21 -0.25
N VAL A 80 -19.33 7.00 -0.76
CA VAL A 80 -18.34 5.91 -0.69
C VAL A 80 -18.19 5.29 -2.08
N ASN A 81 -16.92 5.17 -2.50
CA ASN A 81 -16.56 4.34 -3.63
C ASN A 81 -16.09 2.98 -3.12
N LEU A 82 -16.44 1.94 -3.86
CA LEU A 82 -16.08 0.56 -3.65
C LEU A 82 -15.20 0.09 -4.81
N TRP A 83 -14.18 -0.69 -4.50
CA TRP A 83 -13.34 -1.32 -5.51
C TRP A 83 -12.84 -2.68 -5.01
N GLY A 84 -12.76 -3.63 -5.93
CA GLY A 84 -12.13 -4.92 -5.66
C GLY A 84 -10.60 -4.76 -5.53
N LEU A 85 -9.99 -5.48 -4.59
CA LEU A 85 -8.54 -5.56 -4.47
C LEU A 85 -8.04 -6.79 -5.23
N PHE A 86 -7.50 -6.55 -6.42
CA PHE A 86 -6.98 -7.60 -7.29
C PHE A 86 -5.46 -7.69 -7.17
N ARG A 87 -4.94 -8.90 -7.33
CA ARG A 87 -3.51 -9.15 -7.43
C ARG A 87 -3.24 -10.09 -8.60
N HIS A 88 -2.12 -9.88 -9.27
CA HIS A 88 -1.59 -10.81 -10.25
C HIS A 88 -0.15 -11.18 -9.90
N PRO A 89 0.35 -12.33 -10.38
CA PRO A 89 1.78 -12.63 -10.28
C PRO A 89 2.61 -11.53 -10.95
N VAL A 90 3.77 -11.23 -10.39
CA VAL A 90 4.75 -10.34 -11.04
C VAL A 90 5.10 -10.92 -12.41
N ALA A 91 5.06 -10.08 -13.44
CA ALA A 91 5.32 -10.47 -14.81
C ALA A 91 6.69 -11.16 -14.94
N ALA A 92 6.74 -12.24 -15.74
CA ALA A 92 7.97 -12.99 -15.97
C ALA A 92 8.96 -12.24 -16.87
N ARG A 93 8.43 -11.43 -17.79
CA ARG A 93 9.18 -10.63 -18.76
C ARG A 93 8.60 -9.22 -18.78
N TRP A 94 9.48 -8.22 -18.68
CA TRP A 94 9.13 -6.81 -18.55
C TRP A 94 9.42 -6.01 -19.82
N TYR A 95 9.94 -6.65 -20.88
CA TYR A 95 10.23 -5.98 -22.14
C TYR A 95 10.17 -6.95 -23.33
N SER A 96 9.95 -6.42 -24.51
CA SER A 96 10.05 -7.14 -25.79
C SER A 96 10.30 -6.14 -26.92
N GLY A 97 11.39 -6.31 -27.66
CA GLY A 97 11.78 -5.36 -28.70
C GLY A 97 11.93 -3.95 -28.12
N PRO A 98 11.28 -2.93 -28.71
CA PRO A 98 11.42 -1.54 -28.26
C PRO A 98 10.52 -1.17 -27.06
N ALA A 99 9.73 -2.11 -26.52
CA ALA A 99 8.75 -1.84 -25.47
C ALA A 99 9.17 -2.43 -24.13
N ALA A 100 8.97 -1.67 -23.05
CA ALA A 100 9.11 -2.11 -21.67
C ALA A 100 7.86 -1.74 -20.84
N ILE A 101 7.58 -2.52 -19.79
CA ILE A 101 6.52 -2.28 -18.81
C ILE A 101 7.14 -1.99 -17.44
N LEU A 102 6.42 -1.19 -16.63
CA LEU A 102 6.79 -0.83 -15.26
C LEU A 102 5.55 -0.66 -14.39
N GLY A 103 5.73 -0.50 -13.08
CA GLY A 103 4.63 -0.28 -12.14
C GLY A 103 3.64 -1.45 -12.12
N ASP A 104 2.35 -1.14 -11.96
CA ASP A 104 1.29 -2.16 -11.85
C ASP A 104 1.15 -3.05 -13.09
N ALA A 105 1.63 -2.63 -14.26
CA ALA A 105 1.68 -3.50 -15.45
C ALA A 105 2.67 -4.67 -15.25
N ALA A 106 3.74 -4.45 -14.47
CA ALA A 106 4.79 -5.43 -14.21
C ALA A 106 4.62 -6.15 -12.86
N HIS A 107 4.14 -5.46 -11.82
CA HIS A 107 4.07 -5.99 -10.45
C HIS A 107 2.89 -5.43 -9.65
N PRO A 108 1.64 -5.73 -10.06
CA PRO A 108 0.46 -5.27 -9.33
C PRO A 108 0.45 -5.84 -7.91
N THR A 109 0.16 -4.99 -6.92
CA THR A 109 0.30 -5.33 -5.51
C THR A 109 -0.94 -4.96 -4.69
N LEU A 110 -1.13 -5.64 -3.57
CA LEU A 110 -2.14 -5.24 -2.58
C LEU A 110 -1.66 -4.00 -1.80
N PRO A 111 -2.54 -3.07 -1.42
CA PRO A 111 -2.16 -1.80 -0.81
C PRO A 111 -1.67 -1.91 0.64
N PHE A 112 -1.45 -3.12 1.17
CA PHE A 112 -1.14 -3.37 2.58
C PHE A 112 0.28 -2.99 3.03
N LEU A 113 1.10 -2.47 2.12
CA LEU A 113 2.39 -1.82 2.42
C LEU A 113 2.50 -0.39 1.87
N ALA A 114 1.47 0.10 1.17
CA ALA A 114 1.49 1.39 0.48
C ALA A 114 2.73 1.61 -0.41
N GLN A 115 3.20 0.56 -1.10
CA GLN A 115 4.43 0.60 -1.91
C GLN A 115 4.23 0.56 -3.43
N GLY A 116 3.01 0.35 -3.96
CA GLY A 116 2.81 0.24 -5.42
C GLY A 116 3.35 1.46 -6.19
N ALA A 117 2.94 2.65 -5.79
CA ALA A 117 3.41 3.91 -6.38
C ALA A 117 4.92 4.11 -6.21
N ASN A 118 5.48 3.82 -5.02
CA ASN A 118 6.91 3.95 -4.78
C ASN A 118 7.72 2.99 -5.66
N MET A 119 7.25 1.74 -5.84
CA MET A 119 7.90 0.78 -6.73
C MET A 119 7.87 1.26 -8.19
N ALA A 120 6.77 1.87 -8.65
CA ALA A 120 6.69 2.44 -9.98
C ALA A 120 7.64 3.64 -10.17
N LEU A 121 7.82 4.48 -9.15
CA LEU A 121 8.80 5.57 -9.16
C LEU A 121 10.24 5.04 -9.16
N GLU A 122 10.55 4.07 -8.30
CA GLU A 122 11.83 3.36 -8.29
C GLU A 122 12.11 2.73 -9.68
N ASP A 123 11.09 2.16 -10.32
CA ASP A 123 11.23 1.59 -11.67
C ASP A 123 11.57 2.63 -12.70
N ALA A 124 10.85 3.76 -12.73
CA ALA A 124 11.10 4.84 -13.67
C ALA A 124 12.55 5.36 -13.54
N TRP A 125 13.02 5.51 -12.30
CA TRP A 125 14.39 5.90 -12.01
C TRP A 125 15.43 4.89 -12.54
N VAL A 126 15.27 3.61 -12.20
CA VAL A 126 16.23 2.57 -12.62
C VAL A 126 16.18 2.36 -14.13
N LEU A 127 15.01 2.42 -14.76
CA LEU A 127 14.88 2.33 -16.21
C LEU A 127 15.62 3.47 -16.90
N ALA A 128 15.45 4.71 -16.44
CA ALA A 128 16.19 5.85 -16.97
C ALA A 128 17.70 5.67 -16.82
N ALA A 129 18.17 5.20 -15.66
CA ALA A 129 19.59 4.98 -15.41
C ALA A 129 20.19 3.85 -16.27
N CYS A 130 19.43 2.78 -16.50
CA CYS A 130 19.85 1.71 -17.40
C CYS A 130 19.92 2.20 -18.86
N LEU A 131 18.96 3.00 -19.30
CA LEU A 131 18.97 3.60 -20.64
C LEU A 131 20.14 4.58 -20.85
N GLU A 132 20.57 5.28 -19.81
CA GLU A 132 21.73 6.17 -19.87
C GLU A 132 23.07 5.40 -19.95
N ARG A 133 23.17 4.26 -19.24
CA ARG A 133 24.41 3.47 -19.12
C ARG A 133 24.68 2.54 -20.28
N HIS A 134 23.65 2.19 -21.05
CA HIS A 134 23.75 1.21 -22.13
C HIS A 134 23.34 1.86 -23.46
N SER A 135 24.18 1.69 -24.48
CA SER A 135 23.91 2.19 -25.83
C SER A 135 22.84 1.37 -26.58
N ASP A 136 22.57 0.14 -26.13
CA ASP A 136 21.58 -0.76 -26.68
C ASP A 136 20.36 -0.87 -25.75
N THR A 137 19.17 -0.68 -26.32
CA THR A 137 17.90 -0.66 -25.58
C THR A 137 17.56 -2.02 -24.98
N GLU A 138 17.84 -3.11 -25.68
CA GLU A 138 17.52 -4.45 -25.19
C GLU A 138 18.36 -4.80 -23.95
N THR A 139 19.65 -4.45 -24.00
CA THR A 139 20.58 -4.58 -22.86
C THR A 139 20.15 -3.71 -21.69
N ALA A 140 19.72 -2.46 -21.94
CA ALA A 140 19.20 -1.58 -20.90
C ALA A 140 17.95 -2.16 -20.22
N PHE A 141 16.99 -2.67 -21.00
CA PHE A 141 15.77 -3.27 -20.46
C PHE A 141 16.04 -4.57 -19.70
N ALA A 142 16.98 -5.39 -20.17
CA ALA A 142 17.43 -6.58 -19.47
C ALA A 142 18.02 -6.24 -18.10
N ALA A 143 18.89 -5.22 -18.03
CA ALA A 143 19.49 -4.74 -16.79
C ALA A 143 18.44 -4.18 -15.82
N TYR A 144 17.50 -3.38 -16.33
CA TYR A 144 16.36 -2.85 -15.55
C TYR A 144 15.53 -3.98 -14.91
N GLN A 145 15.11 -4.96 -15.71
CA GLN A 145 14.35 -6.10 -15.21
C GLN A 145 15.14 -6.91 -14.17
N ALA A 146 16.42 -7.19 -14.45
CA ALA A 146 17.27 -7.98 -13.58
C ALA A 146 17.44 -7.35 -12.18
N GLU A 147 17.51 -6.02 -12.12
CA GLU A 147 17.59 -5.29 -10.86
C GLU A 147 16.26 -5.23 -10.13
N ARG A 148 15.19 -4.82 -10.82
CA ARG A 148 13.93 -4.46 -10.18
C ARG A 148 13.07 -5.67 -9.81
N ARG A 149 13.02 -6.68 -10.68
CA ARG A 149 12.09 -7.82 -10.53
C ARG A 149 12.27 -8.60 -9.22
N PRO A 150 13.48 -8.92 -8.73
CA PRO A 150 13.63 -9.62 -7.45
C PRO A 150 13.09 -8.83 -6.26
N ARG A 151 13.30 -7.50 -6.26
CA ARG A 151 12.81 -6.61 -5.20
C ARG A 151 11.30 -6.50 -5.20
N THR A 152 10.68 -6.28 -6.36
CA THR A 152 9.22 -6.14 -6.47
C THR A 152 8.51 -7.44 -6.11
N ILE A 153 9.02 -8.61 -6.51
CA ILE A 153 8.52 -9.92 -6.05
C ILE A 153 8.50 -9.99 -4.52
N ARG A 154 9.61 -9.62 -3.87
CA ARG A 154 9.72 -9.69 -2.41
C ARG A 154 8.72 -8.75 -1.72
N ILE A 155 8.49 -7.57 -2.28
CA ILE A 155 7.52 -6.59 -1.73
C ILE A 155 6.08 -7.09 -1.93
N VAL A 156 5.73 -7.59 -3.12
CA VAL A 156 4.40 -8.14 -3.44
C VAL A 156 4.07 -9.34 -2.55
N ASP A 157 5.04 -10.24 -2.35
CA ASP A 157 4.89 -11.38 -1.44
C ASP A 157 4.69 -10.93 0.01
N MET A 158 5.42 -9.92 0.44
CA MET A 158 5.29 -9.37 1.79
C MET A 158 3.94 -8.67 1.98
N ALA A 159 3.46 -7.89 1.01
CA ALA A 159 2.13 -7.28 1.05
C ALA A 159 1.03 -8.34 1.16
N SER A 160 1.15 -9.42 0.39
CA SER A 160 0.23 -10.55 0.42
C SER A 160 0.23 -11.29 1.76
N LYS A 161 1.41 -11.46 2.38
CA LYS A 161 1.51 -12.04 3.72
C LYS A 161 0.96 -11.10 4.80
N ASN A 162 1.19 -9.79 4.65
CA ASN A 162 0.74 -8.80 5.62
C ASN A 162 -0.80 -8.67 5.65
N ALA A 163 -1.48 -8.91 4.53
CA ALA A 163 -2.94 -9.04 4.45
C ALA A 163 -3.50 -9.96 5.54
N ARG A 164 -2.88 -11.14 5.70
CA ARG A 164 -3.30 -12.15 6.69
C ARG A 164 -3.13 -11.69 8.13
N ASN A 165 -2.15 -10.83 8.40
CA ASN A 165 -1.90 -10.30 9.74
C ASN A 165 -2.96 -9.27 10.13
N TYR A 166 -3.41 -8.43 9.20
CA TYR A 166 -4.48 -7.45 9.45
C TYR A 166 -5.84 -8.11 9.68
N HIS A 167 -6.06 -9.31 9.12
CA HIS A 167 -7.34 -10.00 9.13
C HIS A 167 -7.38 -11.22 10.06
N LEU A 168 -6.48 -11.30 11.06
CA LEU A 168 -6.46 -12.40 12.03
C LEU A 168 -7.82 -12.58 12.72
N SER A 169 -8.50 -13.67 12.40
CA SER A 169 -9.88 -13.96 12.83
C SER A 169 -9.97 -14.75 14.13
N SER A 170 -8.89 -15.39 14.56
CA SER A 170 -8.88 -16.26 15.75
C SER A 170 -8.75 -15.44 17.05
N PRO A 171 -9.77 -15.46 17.95
CA PRO A 171 -9.76 -14.66 19.17
C PRO A 171 -8.52 -14.82 20.08
N PRO A 172 -8.02 -16.04 20.37
CA PRO A 172 -6.85 -16.19 21.25
C PRO A 172 -5.55 -15.69 20.60
N LEU A 173 -5.37 -15.93 19.30
CA LEU A 173 -4.19 -15.45 18.56
C LEU A 173 -4.18 -13.93 18.41
N ARG A 174 -5.36 -13.31 18.22
CA ARG A 174 -5.49 -11.85 18.19
C ARG A 174 -5.14 -11.21 19.53
N ALA A 175 -5.64 -11.76 20.65
CA ALA A 175 -5.32 -11.26 21.98
C ALA A 175 -3.82 -11.35 22.27
N LEU A 176 -3.20 -12.48 21.92
CA LEU A 176 -1.75 -12.67 22.02
C LEU A 176 -0.98 -11.67 21.15
N ALA A 177 -1.36 -11.52 19.88
CA ALA A 177 -0.71 -10.60 18.94
C ALA A 177 -0.81 -9.12 19.40
N HIS A 178 -1.99 -8.68 19.85
CA HIS A 178 -2.17 -7.34 20.41
C HIS A 178 -1.33 -7.12 21.67
N THR A 179 -1.25 -8.13 22.55
CA THR A 179 -0.44 -8.06 23.77
C THR A 179 1.05 -7.98 23.43
N ALA A 180 1.52 -8.81 22.49
CA ALA A 180 2.90 -8.78 22.01
C ALA A 180 3.27 -7.45 21.34
N LEU A 181 2.36 -6.87 20.54
CA LEU A 181 2.56 -5.55 19.93
C LEU A 181 2.64 -4.43 20.98
N ARG A 182 1.78 -4.45 21.99
CA ARG A 182 1.81 -3.45 23.09
C ARG A 182 3.10 -3.54 23.89
N LEU A 183 3.50 -4.75 24.28
CA LEU A 183 4.74 -4.99 25.02
C LEU A 183 5.97 -4.64 24.17
N GLY A 184 6.00 -5.06 22.91
CA GLY A 184 7.08 -4.75 21.98
C GLY A 184 7.22 -3.25 21.71
N GLY A 185 6.10 -2.53 21.57
CA GLY A 185 6.11 -1.06 21.39
C GLY A 185 6.63 -0.31 22.61
N ALA A 186 6.35 -0.81 23.83
CA ALA A 186 6.84 -0.23 25.07
C ALA A 186 8.34 -0.53 25.32
N LEU A 187 8.79 -1.74 25.00
CA LEU A 187 10.17 -2.20 25.25
C LEU A 187 11.17 -1.78 24.16
N ALA A 188 10.72 -1.69 22.91
CA ALA A 188 11.56 -1.32 21.77
C ALA A 188 10.79 -0.44 20.78
N PRO A 189 10.60 0.85 21.09
CA PRO A 189 9.96 1.80 20.18
C PRO A 189 10.66 1.78 18.82
N GLY A 190 9.92 1.49 17.75
CA GLY A 190 10.45 1.41 16.38
C GLY A 190 11.15 0.10 16.00
N GLY A 191 11.36 -0.86 16.92
CA GLY A 191 11.95 -2.17 16.58
C GLY A 191 11.13 -2.96 15.56
N ALA A 192 9.79 -2.84 15.64
CA ALA A 192 8.87 -3.43 14.67
C ALA A 192 8.88 -2.74 13.29
N LEU A 193 9.47 -1.54 13.18
CA LEU A 193 9.66 -0.84 11.91
C LEU A 193 10.97 -1.24 11.23
N LYS A 194 12.03 -1.56 12.00
CA LYS A 194 13.33 -1.99 11.47
C LYS A 194 13.28 -3.18 10.51
N ARG A 195 12.35 -4.11 10.73
CA ARG A 195 12.12 -5.25 9.80
C ARG A 195 11.71 -4.81 8.39
N PHE A 196 11.24 -3.57 8.23
CA PHE A 196 10.87 -2.97 6.97
C PHE A 196 11.93 -1.99 6.43
N ASP A 197 13.09 -1.83 7.09
CA ASP A 197 14.14 -0.91 6.63
C ASP A 197 14.63 -1.25 5.22
N TRP A 198 14.69 -2.54 4.87
CA TRP A 198 15.05 -2.94 3.50
C TRP A 198 14.06 -2.43 2.44
N VAL A 199 12.83 -2.08 2.83
CA VAL A 199 11.85 -1.39 1.98
C VAL A 199 12.06 0.12 2.06
N TYR A 200 11.95 0.70 3.26
CA TYR A 200 11.82 2.15 3.46
C TYR A 200 13.16 2.91 3.47
N ALA A 201 14.27 2.26 3.79
CA ALA A 201 15.61 2.85 3.77
C ALA A 201 16.37 2.49 2.47
N HIS A 202 15.69 1.91 1.47
CA HIS A 202 16.31 1.62 0.19
C HIS A 202 16.51 2.90 -0.62
N ASP A 203 17.78 3.26 -0.83
CA ASP A 203 18.14 4.39 -1.67
C ASP A 203 18.45 3.92 -3.10
N VAL A 204 17.46 4.05 -3.97
CA VAL A 204 17.58 3.71 -5.39
C VAL A 204 18.48 4.70 -6.13
N ALA A 205 18.46 5.97 -5.74
CA ALA A 205 19.18 7.05 -6.41
C ALA A 205 20.68 6.96 -6.15
N ALA A 206 21.09 6.62 -4.93
CA ALA A 206 22.50 6.39 -4.59
C ALA A 206 23.08 5.20 -5.37
N ARG A 207 22.29 4.16 -5.64
CA ARG A 207 22.74 2.98 -6.39
C ARG A 207 22.75 3.20 -7.91
N TYR A 208 21.85 4.05 -8.40
CA TYR A 208 21.68 4.39 -9.80
C TYR A 208 21.74 5.89 -10.04
N PRO A 209 22.88 6.57 -9.81
CA PRO A 209 22.99 7.98 -10.11
C PRO A 209 22.76 8.22 -11.61
N LEU A 210 21.90 9.20 -11.90
CA LEU A 210 21.69 9.78 -13.22
C LEU A 210 22.67 10.95 -13.39
N THR A 211 23.29 11.11 -14.56
CA THR A 211 24.20 12.24 -14.79
C THR A 211 23.49 13.54 -15.15
N ALA A 212 22.23 13.46 -15.58
CA ALA A 212 21.41 14.65 -15.81
C ALA A 212 20.81 15.15 -14.49
N ALA A 213 21.03 16.43 -14.17
CA ALA A 213 20.30 17.12 -13.10
C ALA A 213 18.78 17.00 -13.38
N PRO A 214 17.93 16.84 -12.35
CA PRO A 214 16.49 16.90 -12.57
C PRO A 214 16.17 18.21 -13.29
N MET A 215 15.44 18.11 -14.41
CA MET A 215 14.91 19.27 -15.11
C MET A 215 14.15 20.15 -14.10
N PRO A 216 14.35 21.48 -14.12
CA PRO A 216 13.79 22.41 -13.13
C PRO A 216 12.26 22.39 -13.09
#